data_AF-A0A7T3U557-F1
#
_entry.id   AF-A0A7T3U557-F1
#
_cell.length_a   1.000
_cell.length_b   1.000
_cell.length_c   1.000
_cell.angle_alpha   90.00
_cell.angle_beta   90.00
_cell.angle_gamma   90.00
#
_symmetry.space_group_name_H-M   'P 1'
#
loop_
_entity.id
_entity.type
_entity.pdbx_description
1 polymer ?
#
loop_
_entity_poly.entity_id
_entity_poly.type
_entity_poly.pdbx_seq_one_letter_code
_entity_poly.pdbx_strand_id
1 'polypeptide(L)'
;MSKTEKHNVLIVGSKLEKIAIKDNLPILYLPTKIPMIVTPKLYSRKIEDNKETEILGGYLLNDQEYTDNLIKQKWDMNIETILLKNNTIYNMVNNINSVSYKINIKVLDFIKSNYKKYNLLIDKDFIHPLSLKTKLKYNEKIELESFLSIKDLEQNILGLANIFSYIPKFYLPVRLDFRGRINCISEYLNYQGSELAKALLLFSEGEKVYKTDIKSINFLKIFGANCFGLSKSSYNQRIEWVDSNLNNIIKLDQNFIFKADSPLLFLSSCLELIDYINNPNEFKSRLPIYKNATCSGLQPLSSMLNDSNLAKHVNIIKSNRDELPNDVYAMMVDTINHEINEIINKKPEYANIGNLKINIKFIKRDIMTIPYGATIRGIFNQLKSDHFYFYKI
;
A
#
# COMPACT_ATOMS: atom_id res chain seq x y z
N MET A 1 20.48 -22.86 23.94
CA MET A 1 21.67 -22.02 23.70
C MET A 1 21.75 -21.74 22.19
N SER A 2 21.34 -20.56 21.73
CA SER A 2 21.45 -20.18 20.32
C SER A 2 22.89 -19.73 20.04
N LYS A 3 23.56 -20.41 19.09
CA LYS A 3 24.84 -19.93 18.54
C LYS A 3 24.63 -18.48 18.06
N THR A 4 25.42 -17.57 18.59
CA THR A 4 25.54 -16.19 18.14
C THR A 4 26.05 -16.19 16.71
N GLU A 5 25.13 -16.10 15.73
CA GLU A 5 25.50 -15.83 14.35
C GLU A 5 26.20 -14.46 14.31
N LYS A 6 27.50 -14.46 14.02
CA LYS A 6 28.25 -13.25 13.74
C LYS A 6 27.73 -12.69 12.42
N HIS A 7 26.82 -11.71 12.49
CA HIS A 7 26.45 -10.94 11.32
C HIS A 7 27.61 -10.01 10.97
N ASN A 8 28.28 -10.28 9.84
CA ASN A 8 29.22 -9.33 9.25
C ASN A 8 28.40 -8.20 8.63
N VAL A 9 28.51 -7.00 9.19
CA VAL A 9 27.84 -5.81 8.68
C VAL A 9 28.88 -4.95 7.99
N LEU A 10 28.68 -4.65 6.71
CA LEU A 10 29.45 -3.62 6.01
C LEU A 10 28.94 -2.26 6.49
N ILE A 11 29.82 -1.51 7.16
CA ILE A 11 29.53 -0.16 7.66
C ILE A 11 30.27 0.81 6.75
N VAL A 12 29.56 1.83 6.27
CA VAL A 12 30.18 2.93 5.51
C VAL A 12 31.18 3.63 6.44
N GLY A 13 32.44 3.75 6.01
CA GLY A 13 33.46 4.40 6.81
C GLY A 13 33.13 5.87 7.10
N SER A 14 33.40 6.33 8.32
CA SER A 14 33.08 7.69 8.79
C SER A 14 33.64 8.83 7.92
N LYS A 15 34.68 8.57 7.12
CA LYS A 15 35.22 9.50 6.13
C LYS A 15 34.29 9.68 4.92
N LEU A 16 33.71 8.59 4.41
CA LEU A 16 32.72 8.61 3.33
C LEU A 16 31.41 9.24 3.77
N GLU A 17 30.96 8.95 4.99
CA GLU A 17 29.77 9.55 5.59
C GLU A 17 29.90 11.08 5.70
N LYS A 18 31.06 11.58 6.15
CA LYS A 18 31.35 13.01 6.19
C LYS A 18 31.43 13.65 4.81
N ILE A 19 31.94 12.96 3.79
CA ILE A 19 32.00 13.47 2.40
C ILE A 19 30.59 13.58 1.82
N ALA A 20 29.77 12.53 1.98
CA ALA A 20 28.37 12.52 1.52
C ALA A 20 27.55 13.65 2.16
N ILE A 21 27.75 13.91 3.46
CA ILE A 21 27.05 14.97 4.20
C ILE A 21 27.61 16.37 3.89
N LYS A 22 28.95 16.52 3.76
CA LYS A 22 29.62 17.83 3.64
C LYS A 22 29.52 18.43 2.24
N ASP A 23 29.64 17.61 1.20
CA ASP A 23 29.68 18.12 -0.17
C ASP A 23 28.28 18.29 -0.77
N ASN A 24 27.23 18.03 0.02
CA ASN A 24 25.83 18.08 -0.41
C ASN A 24 25.64 17.36 -1.75
N LEU A 25 26.44 16.31 -1.99
CA LEU A 25 26.50 15.61 -3.26
C LEU A 25 25.08 15.12 -3.50
N PRO A 26 24.40 15.62 -4.56
CA PRO A 26 23.09 15.14 -4.90
C PRO A 26 23.32 13.77 -5.53
N ILE A 27 23.60 12.77 -4.70
CA ILE A 27 23.42 11.38 -5.09
C ILE A 27 21.90 11.27 -5.18
N LEU A 28 21.38 11.69 -6.34
CA LEU A 28 20.13 11.16 -6.85
C LEU A 28 20.38 9.67 -6.89
N TYR A 29 19.93 8.98 -5.84
CA TYR A 29 19.97 7.53 -5.74
C TYR A 29 18.95 7.04 -6.76
N LEU A 30 19.29 7.17 -8.04
CA LEU A 30 18.44 6.75 -9.14
C LEU A 30 18.26 5.25 -8.93
N PRO A 31 17.03 4.81 -8.60
CA PRO A 31 16.80 3.41 -8.38
C PRO A 31 17.13 2.67 -9.65
N THR A 32 17.75 1.50 -9.51
CA THR A 32 18.08 0.66 -10.67
C THR A 32 16.84 0.19 -11.43
N LYS A 33 15.67 0.23 -10.76
CA LYS A 33 14.37 -0.24 -11.25
C LYS A 33 13.34 0.89 -11.26
N ILE A 34 13.40 1.77 -12.26
CA ILE A 34 12.38 2.81 -12.51
C ILE A 34 11.25 2.30 -13.44
N PRO A 35 10.09 2.96 -13.53
CA PRO A 35 9.07 2.59 -14.52
C PRO A 35 9.61 2.54 -15.96
N MET A 36 9.05 1.68 -16.80
CA MET A 36 9.50 1.52 -18.19
C MET A 36 8.75 2.46 -19.11
N ILE A 37 9.44 3.17 -20.01
CA ILE A 37 8.80 4.04 -21.02
C ILE A 37 8.37 3.29 -22.29
N VAL A 38 8.67 1.99 -22.36
CA VAL A 38 8.27 1.07 -23.42
C VAL A 38 7.55 -0.13 -22.82
N THR A 39 6.77 -0.82 -23.63
CA THR A 39 6.03 -2.01 -23.18
C THR A 39 7.00 -3.07 -22.63
N PRO A 40 6.74 -3.66 -21.45
CA PRO A 40 7.60 -4.68 -20.87
C PRO A 40 7.74 -5.92 -21.78
N LYS A 41 8.90 -6.57 -21.72
CA LYS A 41 9.13 -7.86 -22.39
C LYS A 41 8.16 -8.91 -21.85
N LEU A 42 7.53 -9.67 -22.73
CA LEU A 42 6.59 -10.72 -22.33
C LEU A 42 7.33 -11.87 -21.65
N TYR A 43 6.81 -12.32 -20.51
CA TYR A 43 7.19 -13.61 -19.95
C TYR A 43 6.54 -14.72 -20.79
N SER A 44 7.30 -15.76 -21.14
CA SER A 44 6.76 -16.90 -21.87
C SER A 44 7.59 -18.16 -21.61
N ARG A 45 7.25 -19.25 -22.27
CA ARG A 45 8.01 -20.50 -22.23
C ARG A 45 8.20 -21.00 -23.65
N LYS A 46 9.42 -21.40 -23.98
CA LYS A 46 9.75 -22.05 -25.25
C LYS A 46 9.99 -23.53 -25.02
N ILE A 47 9.57 -24.34 -26.00
CA ILE A 47 9.84 -25.78 -26.04
C ILE A 47 10.65 -26.02 -27.32
N GLU A 48 11.92 -26.42 -27.17
CA GLU A 48 12.79 -26.82 -28.27
C GLU A 48 13.49 -28.12 -27.89
N ASP A 49 13.52 -29.11 -28.78
CA ASP A 49 14.20 -30.39 -28.59
C ASP A 49 13.88 -31.10 -27.25
N ASN A 50 12.60 -31.09 -26.86
CA ASN A 50 12.10 -31.59 -25.56
C ASN A 50 12.70 -30.92 -24.31
N LYS A 51 13.44 -29.81 -24.48
CA LYS A 51 13.89 -28.93 -23.40
C LYS A 51 12.94 -27.74 -23.27
N GLU A 52 12.46 -27.52 -22.06
CA GLU A 52 11.65 -26.36 -21.72
C GLU A 52 12.54 -25.26 -21.17
N THR A 53 12.50 -24.09 -21.81
CA THR A 53 13.25 -22.91 -21.37
C THR A 53 12.27 -21.79 -21.11
N GLU A 54 12.27 -21.26 -19.88
CA GLU A 54 11.50 -20.06 -19.57
C GLU A 54 12.11 -18.85 -20.30
N ILE A 55 11.27 -18.14 -21.04
CA ILE A 55 11.63 -16.85 -21.62
C ILE A 55 11.33 -15.80 -20.56
N LEU A 56 12.40 -15.21 -20.07
CA LEU A 56 12.35 -14.17 -19.06
C LEU A 56 11.84 -12.85 -19.65
N GLY A 57 11.07 -12.11 -18.85
CA GLY A 57 10.36 -10.90 -19.25
C GLY A 57 10.51 -9.76 -18.23
N GLY A 58 9.64 -8.76 -18.35
CA GLY A 58 9.71 -7.54 -17.54
C GLY A 58 10.58 -6.47 -18.20
N TYR A 59 11.72 -6.15 -17.59
CA TYR A 59 12.61 -5.11 -18.09
C TYR A 59 13.27 -5.46 -19.43
N LEU A 60 13.48 -4.44 -20.24
CA LEU A 60 14.38 -4.45 -21.39
C LEU A 60 15.61 -3.66 -20.97
N LEU A 61 16.81 -4.21 -21.15
CA LEU A 61 18.04 -3.42 -21.11
C LEU A 61 18.66 -3.41 -22.50
N ASN A 62 19.08 -2.23 -22.94
CA ASN A 62 19.69 -1.96 -24.24
C ASN A 62 20.85 -2.94 -24.51
N ASP A 63 20.57 -3.99 -25.29
CA ASP A 63 21.50 -5.04 -25.70
C ASP A 63 22.16 -5.85 -24.56
N GLN A 64 21.64 -5.74 -23.34
CA GLN A 64 22.07 -6.54 -22.19
C GLN A 64 20.95 -7.45 -21.70
N GLU A 65 21.28 -8.71 -21.41
CA GLU A 65 20.34 -9.68 -20.90
C GLU A 65 20.12 -9.46 -19.39
N TYR A 66 19.37 -8.41 -19.03
CA TYR A 66 18.88 -8.27 -17.66
C TYR A 66 17.50 -8.86 -17.57
N THR A 67 17.48 -10.06 -17.04
CA THR A 67 16.27 -10.83 -16.98
C THR A 67 16.15 -11.43 -15.59
N ASP A 68 15.09 -11.00 -14.91
CA ASP A 68 14.74 -11.47 -13.59
C ASP A 68 13.69 -12.57 -13.78
N ASN A 69 13.87 -13.74 -13.15
CA ASN A 69 12.90 -14.84 -13.21
C ASN A 69 11.50 -14.38 -12.87
N LEU A 70 10.46 -14.87 -13.55
CA LEU A 70 9.08 -14.48 -13.22
C LEU A 70 8.77 -14.68 -11.73
N ILE A 71 9.24 -15.80 -11.17
CA ILE A 71 9.12 -16.11 -9.74
C ILE A 71 10.42 -15.76 -9.02
N LYS A 72 10.30 -14.93 -7.98
CA LYS A 72 11.35 -14.72 -6.99
C LYS A 72 11.32 -15.87 -5.98
N GLN A 73 12.28 -16.78 -6.12
CA GLN A 73 12.42 -17.92 -5.22
C GLN A 73 12.74 -17.49 -3.78
N LYS A 74 12.38 -18.34 -2.83
CA LYS A 74 12.75 -18.17 -1.42
C LYS A 74 14.05 -18.94 -1.18
N TRP A 75 15.08 -18.23 -0.71
CA TRP A 75 16.45 -18.75 -0.62
C TRP A 75 16.62 -19.93 0.34
N ASP A 76 15.73 -20.09 1.32
CA ASP A 76 15.76 -21.14 2.35
C ASP A 76 14.78 -22.29 2.06
N MET A 77 14.14 -22.33 0.88
CA MET A 77 13.33 -23.48 0.48
C MET A 77 14.19 -24.52 -0.22
N ASN A 78 14.04 -25.78 0.21
CA ASN A 78 14.72 -26.92 -0.41
C ASN A 78 14.20 -27.25 -1.82
N ILE A 79 13.01 -26.76 -2.18
CA ILE A 79 12.36 -27.01 -3.47
C ILE A 79 11.92 -25.66 -4.02
N GLU A 80 12.28 -25.40 -5.27
CA GLU A 80 11.89 -24.19 -5.98
C GLU A 80 10.41 -24.22 -6.37
N THR A 81 9.77 -23.06 -6.38
CA THR A 81 8.43 -22.91 -6.93
C THR A 81 8.52 -22.96 -8.45
N ILE A 82 7.79 -23.90 -9.06
CA ILE A 82 7.76 -24.10 -10.52
C ILE A 82 6.37 -23.78 -11.10
N LEU A 83 6.35 -23.31 -12.34
CA LEU A 83 5.11 -23.14 -13.10
C LEU A 83 4.80 -24.42 -13.88
N LEU A 84 3.59 -24.95 -13.70
CA LEU A 84 3.09 -26.09 -14.46
C LEU A 84 2.99 -25.75 -15.95
N LYS A 85 3.11 -26.76 -16.83
CA LYS A 85 3.06 -26.57 -18.30
C LYS A 85 1.77 -25.88 -18.74
N ASN A 86 0.63 -26.42 -18.29
CA ASN A 86 -0.68 -25.82 -18.51
C ASN A 86 -0.95 -24.83 -17.38
N ASN A 87 -0.64 -23.55 -17.62
CA ASN A 87 -0.92 -22.48 -16.68
C ASN A 87 -1.45 -21.24 -17.42
N THR A 88 -2.17 -20.39 -16.70
CA THR A 88 -2.64 -19.08 -17.18
C THR A 88 -1.77 -17.92 -16.66
N ILE A 89 -0.69 -18.23 -15.94
CA ILE A 89 0.10 -17.28 -15.16
C ILE A 89 0.88 -16.32 -16.06
N TYR A 90 1.52 -16.81 -17.13
CA TYR A 90 2.21 -15.95 -18.08
C TYR A 90 1.25 -14.92 -18.69
N ASN A 91 0.08 -15.36 -19.16
CA ASN A 91 -0.94 -14.49 -19.74
C ASN A 91 -1.46 -13.46 -18.73
N MET A 92 -1.75 -13.89 -17.49
CA MET A 92 -2.17 -12.99 -16.42
C MET A 92 -1.12 -11.91 -16.14
N VAL A 93 0.16 -12.29 -15.97
CA VAL A 93 1.24 -11.35 -15.66
C VAL A 93 1.50 -10.41 -16.83
N ASN A 94 1.51 -10.92 -18.05
CA ASN A 94 1.69 -10.11 -19.25
C ASN A 94 0.54 -9.12 -19.44
N ASN A 95 -0.70 -9.52 -19.13
CA ASN A 95 -1.85 -8.61 -19.15
C ASN A 95 -1.66 -7.47 -18.13
N ILE A 96 -1.23 -7.76 -16.91
CA ILE A 96 -0.91 -6.73 -15.90
C ILE A 96 0.22 -5.82 -16.37
N ASN A 97 1.30 -6.39 -16.92
CA ASN A 97 2.44 -5.62 -17.45
C ASN A 97 2.07 -4.74 -18.64
N SER A 98 1.02 -5.09 -19.39
CA SER A 98 0.54 -4.31 -20.53
C SER A 98 -0.22 -3.05 -20.12
N VAL A 99 -0.65 -2.94 -18.86
CA VAL A 99 -1.35 -1.77 -18.33
C VAL A 99 -0.36 -0.60 -18.26
N SER A 100 -0.71 0.48 -18.96
CA SER A 100 0.08 1.70 -19.00
C SER A 100 -0.51 2.79 -18.11
N TYR A 101 0.39 3.57 -17.53
CA TYR A 101 0.13 4.62 -16.57
C TYR A 101 0.70 5.95 -17.05
N LYS A 102 0.20 7.04 -16.48
CA LYS A 102 0.75 8.38 -16.63
C LYS A 102 0.68 9.12 -15.30
N ILE A 103 1.41 10.23 -15.19
CA ILE A 103 1.39 11.05 -13.99
C ILE A 103 0.09 11.87 -13.90
N ASN A 104 -0.49 11.92 -12.70
CA ASN A 104 -1.54 12.85 -12.34
C ASN A 104 -0.95 14.26 -12.15
N ILE A 105 -0.79 15.00 -13.25
CA ILE A 105 -0.16 16.32 -13.26
C ILE A 105 -0.88 17.29 -12.32
N LYS A 106 -2.22 17.26 -12.29
CA LYS A 106 -3.03 18.14 -11.41
C LYS A 106 -2.67 17.94 -9.93
N VAL A 107 -2.52 16.69 -9.50
CA VAL A 107 -2.11 16.36 -8.12
C VAL A 107 -0.64 16.70 -7.88
N LEU A 108 0.25 16.41 -8.83
CA LEU A 108 1.67 16.75 -8.72
C LEU A 108 1.88 18.26 -8.54
N ASP A 109 1.24 19.08 -9.37
CA ASP A 109 1.36 20.54 -9.33
C ASP A 109 0.76 21.11 -8.04
N PHE A 110 -0.35 20.54 -7.59
CA PHE A 110 -0.96 20.89 -6.33
C PHE A 110 -0.02 20.59 -5.14
N ILE A 111 0.59 19.41 -5.10
CA ILE A 111 1.56 19.04 -4.06
C ILE A 111 2.74 20.01 -4.09
N LYS A 112 3.36 20.25 -5.24
CA LYS A 112 4.49 21.18 -5.38
C LYS A 112 4.18 22.58 -4.84
N SER A 113 2.96 23.06 -5.07
CA SER A 113 2.52 24.39 -4.66
C SER A 113 2.11 24.47 -3.19
N ASN A 114 1.74 23.35 -2.55
CA ASN A 114 1.03 23.38 -1.26
C ASN A 114 1.57 22.43 -0.18
N TYR A 115 2.58 21.59 -0.44
CA TYR A 115 3.01 20.55 0.51
C TYR A 115 3.42 21.10 1.88
N LYS A 116 4.10 22.27 1.94
CA LYS A 116 4.47 22.92 3.20
C LYS A 116 3.25 23.47 3.97
N LYS A 117 2.29 24.07 3.26
CA LYS A 117 1.14 24.76 3.85
C LYS A 117 0.21 23.80 4.61
N TYR A 118 0.05 22.58 4.09
CA TYR A 118 -0.87 21.58 4.65
C TYR A 118 -0.16 20.37 5.25
N ASN A 119 1.18 20.44 5.40
CA ASN A 119 1.98 19.34 5.92
C ASN A 119 1.68 18.01 5.21
N LEU A 120 1.61 18.05 3.86
CA LEU A 120 1.23 16.89 3.05
C LEU A 120 2.35 15.85 2.97
N LEU A 121 3.59 16.34 3.05
CA LEU A 121 4.83 15.59 2.93
C LEU A 121 5.85 16.22 3.86
N ILE A 122 6.87 15.45 4.22
CA ILE A 122 8.00 15.96 5.00
C ILE A 122 8.73 17.02 4.16
N ASP A 123 8.92 18.20 4.75
CA ASP A 123 9.65 19.27 4.06
C ASP A 123 11.08 18.83 3.73
N LYS A 124 11.46 18.99 2.46
CA LYS A 124 12.79 18.60 1.98
C LYS A 124 13.91 19.31 2.74
N ASP A 125 13.67 20.54 3.16
CA ASP A 125 14.66 21.38 3.85
C ASP A 125 14.61 21.19 5.38
N PHE A 126 13.63 20.43 5.89
CA PHE A 126 13.51 20.20 7.33
C PHE A 126 14.61 19.27 7.83
N ILE A 127 15.29 19.72 8.88
CA ILE A 127 16.34 18.99 9.58
C ILE A 127 15.75 18.50 10.91
N HIS A 128 15.73 17.18 11.12
CA HIS A 128 15.18 16.59 12.33
C HIS A 128 16.05 16.96 13.55
N PRO A 129 15.50 17.44 14.68
CA PRO A 129 16.33 17.85 15.83
C PRO A 129 17.29 16.77 16.35
N LEU A 130 16.89 15.50 16.25
CA LEU A 130 17.75 14.36 16.64
C LEU A 130 19.00 14.22 15.76
N SER A 131 19.00 14.68 14.50
CA SER A 131 20.19 14.61 13.65
C SER A 131 21.30 15.57 14.09
N LEU A 132 20.98 16.54 14.94
CA LEU A 132 21.94 17.51 15.50
C LEU A 132 22.55 17.05 16.82
N LYS A 133 22.05 15.96 17.42
CA LYS A 133 22.58 15.44 18.69
C LYS A 133 23.88 14.66 18.45
N THR A 134 24.85 14.88 19.34
CA THR A 134 26.15 14.16 19.30
C THR A 134 26.03 12.69 19.70
N LYS A 135 25.06 12.34 20.54
CA LYS A 135 24.80 10.97 20.98
C LYS A 135 23.30 10.73 21.09
N LEU A 136 22.83 9.66 20.44
CA LEU A 136 21.43 9.24 20.43
C LEU A 136 21.23 8.01 21.31
N LYS A 137 20.12 7.96 22.04
CA LYS A 137 19.60 6.73 22.64
C LYS A 137 19.11 5.80 21.53
N TYR A 138 19.01 4.50 21.82
CA TYR A 138 18.57 3.50 20.84
C TYR A 138 17.21 3.85 20.18
N ASN A 139 16.22 4.27 20.97
CA ASN A 139 14.90 4.63 20.44
C ASN A 139 14.94 5.91 19.58
N GLU A 140 15.74 6.90 19.99
CA GLU A 140 15.93 8.14 19.22
C GLU A 140 16.59 7.84 17.86
N LYS A 141 17.49 6.84 17.81
CA LYS A 141 18.07 6.36 16.56
C LYS A 141 17.02 5.74 15.64
N ILE A 142 16.16 4.86 16.17
CA ILE A 142 15.06 4.25 15.40
C ILE A 142 14.10 5.32 14.88
N GLU A 143 13.72 6.27 15.73
CA GLU A 143 12.84 7.39 15.36
C GLU A 143 13.44 8.22 14.22
N LEU A 144 14.70 8.61 14.36
CA LEU A 144 15.41 9.37 13.33
C LEU A 144 15.54 8.58 12.02
N GLU A 145 15.93 7.30 12.07
CA GLU A 145 16.03 6.44 10.90
C GLU A 145 14.68 6.26 10.20
N SER A 146 13.59 6.06 10.97
CA SER A 146 12.24 5.98 10.43
C SER A 146 11.83 7.29 9.76
N PHE A 147 12.12 8.44 10.37
CA PHE A 147 11.82 9.75 9.81
C PHE A 147 12.55 9.98 8.49
N LEU A 148 13.87 9.75 8.47
CA LEU A 148 14.71 9.93 7.28
C LEU A 148 14.27 8.98 6.16
N SER A 149 13.95 7.72 6.48
CA SER A 149 13.47 6.76 5.48
C SER A 149 12.16 7.18 4.82
N ILE A 150 11.22 7.76 5.58
CA ILE A 150 9.95 8.27 5.01
C ILE A 150 10.24 9.49 4.12
N LYS A 151 11.10 10.41 4.59
CA LYS A 151 11.49 11.60 3.83
C LYS A 151 12.13 11.22 2.50
N ASP A 152 13.07 10.29 2.50
CA ASP A 152 13.76 9.81 1.29
C ASP A 152 12.79 9.11 0.34
N LEU A 153 11.86 8.30 0.86
CA LEU A 153 10.82 7.66 0.07
C LEU A 153 9.95 8.70 -0.66
N GLU A 154 9.45 9.72 0.05
CA GLU A 154 8.61 10.77 -0.52
C GLU A 154 9.35 11.58 -1.60
N GLN A 155 10.60 11.95 -1.33
CA GLN A 155 11.44 12.68 -2.27
C GLN A 155 11.73 11.88 -3.54
N ASN A 156 12.04 10.60 -3.42
CA ASN A 156 12.27 9.73 -4.58
C ASN A 156 11.00 9.56 -5.42
N ILE A 157 9.83 9.40 -4.78
CA ILE A 157 8.54 9.34 -5.49
C ILE A 157 8.29 10.65 -6.27
N LEU A 158 8.48 11.81 -5.63
CA LEU A 158 8.30 13.11 -6.28
C LEU A 158 9.30 13.36 -7.41
N GLY A 159 10.56 12.99 -7.21
CA GLY A 159 11.60 13.10 -8.23
C GLY A 159 11.25 12.30 -9.47
N LEU A 160 10.86 11.04 -9.30
CA LEU A 160 10.39 10.19 -10.40
C LEU A 160 9.11 10.77 -11.04
N ALA A 161 8.11 11.16 -10.25
CA ALA A 161 6.88 11.72 -10.80
C ALA A 161 7.14 13.00 -11.62
N ASN A 162 8.11 13.83 -11.23
CA ASN A 162 8.51 15.01 -12.00
C ASN A 162 9.20 14.66 -13.32
N ILE A 163 10.03 13.62 -13.36
CA ILE A 163 10.67 13.16 -14.60
C ILE A 163 9.61 12.54 -15.52
N PHE A 164 8.76 11.69 -14.98
CA PHE A 164 7.73 10.97 -15.73
C PHE A 164 6.52 11.85 -16.09
N SER A 165 6.39 13.08 -15.57
CA SER A 165 5.33 14.00 -16.01
C SER A 165 5.52 14.49 -17.45
N TYR A 166 6.74 14.40 -17.98
CA TYR A 166 7.06 14.67 -19.38
C TYR A 166 6.86 13.44 -20.29
N ILE A 167 6.60 12.27 -19.71
CA ILE A 167 6.41 11.02 -20.45
C ILE A 167 4.90 10.78 -20.64
N PRO A 168 4.41 10.55 -21.87
CA PRO A 168 2.98 10.43 -22.13
C PRO A 168 2.36 9.19 -21.49
N LYS A 169 3.12 8.08 -21.46
CA LYS A 169 2.77 6.83 -20.78
C LYS A 169 4.00 6.00 -20.43
N PHE A 170 3.89 5.23 -19.36
CA PHE A 170 4.91 4.29 -18.87
C PHE A 170 4.26 3.04 -18.30
N TYR A 171 5.06 2.03 -17.99
CA TYR A 171 4.63 0.70 -17.56
C TYR A 171 5.31 0.31 -16.25
N LEU A 172 4.60 -0.46 -15.44
CA LEU A 172 5.04 -0.90 -14.12
C LEU A 172 5.13 -2.44 -14.12
N PRO A 173 6.26 -3.03 -14.55
CA PRO A 173 6.39 -4.46 -14.65
C PRO A 173 6.29 -5.13 -13.28
N VAL A 174 5.76 -6.37 -13.25
CA VAL A 174 5.56 -7.17 -12.03
C VAL A 174 6.29 -8.51 -12.08
N ARG A 175 6.49 -9.08 -10.88
CA ARG A 175 6.97 -10.45 -10.63
C ARG A 175 6.13 -11.13 -9.57
N LEU A 176 6.26 -12.44 -9.47
CA LEU A 176 5.66 -13.24 -8.41
C LEU A 176 6.67 -13.48 -7.30
N ASP A 177 6.24 -13.48 -6.04
CA ASP A 177 6.99 -14.15 -4.99
C ASP A 177 6.80 -15.68 -5.06
N PHE A 178 7.57 -16.43 -4.26
CA PHE A 178 7.50 -17.89 -4.21
C PHE A 178 6.11 -18.46 -3.86
N ARG A 179 5.18 -17.65 -3.34
CA ARG A 179 3.79 -18.01 -3.01
C ARG A 179 2.82 -17.68 -4.14
N GLY A 180 3.29 -17.04 -5.21
CA GLY A 180 2.47 -16.56 -6.32
C GLY A 180 1.90 -15.16 -6.15
N ARG A 181 2.32 -14.37 -5.14
CA ARG A 181 1.84 -12.99 -4.97
C ARG A 181 2.52 -12.06 -5.97
N ILE A 182 1.72 -11.27 -6.67
CA ILE A 182 2.19 -10.26 -7.63
C ILE A 182 2.77 -9.04 -6.91
N ASN A 183 3.98 -8.65 -7.28
CA ASN A 183 4.69 -7.49 -6.77
C ASN A 183 5.25 -6.64 -7.91
N CYS A 184 5.07 -5.32 -7.85
CA CYS A 184 5.73 -4.38 -8.75
C CYS A 184 7.25 -4.48 -8.59
N ILE A 185 7.95 -4.46 -9.71
CA ILE A 185 9.42 -4.44 -9.73
C ILE A 185 9.94 -3.01 -9.57
N SER A 186 9.21 -2.02 -10.12
CA SER A 186 9.60 -0.62 -10.07
C SER A 186 9.61 -0.07 -8.65
N GLU A 187 10.72 0.54 -8.25
CA GLU A 187 10.93 1.11 -6.93
C GLU A 187 10.25 2.48 -6.80
N TYR A 188 9.80 2.80 -5.58
CA TYR A 188 9.16 4.06 -5.19
C TYR A 188 7.83 4.39 -5.89
N LEU A 189 7.84 4.69 -7.19
CA LEU A 189 6.67 5.11 -7.96
C LEU A 189 5.98 3.90 -8.59
N ASN A 190 5.04 3.29 -7.87
CA ASN A 190 4.20 2.20 -8.36
C ASN A 190 2.86 2.13 -7.62
N TYR A 191 1.87 1.42 -8.19
CA TYR A 191 0.50 1.33 -7.66
C TYR A 191 0.36 0.51 -6.36
N GLN A 192 1.42 -0.20 -5.93
CA GLN A 192 1.47 -0.89 -4.63
C GLN A 192 2.16 -0.05 -3.55
N GLY A 193 2.69 1.13 -3.90
CA GLY A 193 3.43 2.02 -3.02
C GLY A 193 2.56 2.77 -2.00
N SER A 194 3.14 3.84 -1.46
CA SER A 194 2.50 4.75 -0.51
C SER A 194 1.30 5.48 -1.14
N GLU A 195 0.52 6.16 -0.31
CA GLU A 195 -0.59 7.00 -0.79
C GLU A 195 -0.11 8.01 -1.84
N LEU A 196 1.03 8.66 -1.61
CA LEU A 196 1.64 9.60 -2.55
C LEU A 196 1.87 8.95 -3.92
N ALA A 197 2.50 7.77 -3.97
CA ALA A 197 2.75 7.07 -5.23
C ALA A 197 1.43 6.75 -5.95
N LYS A 198 0.41 6.27 -5.23
CA LYS A 198 -0.89 5.92 -5.80
C LYS A 198 -1.67 7.11 -6.33
N ALA A 199 -1.65 8.24 -5.62
CA ALA A 199 -2.35 9.47 -6.03
C ALA A 199 -1.73 10.14 -7.26
N LEU A 200 -0.43 9.93 -7.47
CA LEU A 200 0.30 10.42 -8.64
C LEU A 200 0.11 9.55 -9.89
N LEU A 201 -0.55 8.39 -9.80
CA LEU A 201 -0.74 7.48 -10.92
C LEU A 201 -2.17 7.54 -11.47
N LEU A 202 -2.26 7.72 -12.79
CA LEU A 202 -3.47 7.53 -13.58
C LEU A 202 -3.22 6.42 -14.61
N PHE A 203 -4.25 5.72 -15.04
CA PHE A 203 -4.15 4.95 -16.29
C PHE A 203 -3.90 5.92 -17.45
N SER A 204 -2.99 5.59 -18.36
CA SER A 204 -2.74 6.46 -19.53
C SER A 204 -3.91 6.41 -20.51
N GLU A 205 -4.41 5.20 -20.75
CA GLU A 205 -5.62 4.93 -21.51
C GLU A 205 -6.83 5.09 -20.58
N GLY A 206 -7.77 5.94 -20.96
CA GLY A 206 -8.98 6.21 -20.18
C GLY A 206 -10.22 5.63 -20.82
N GLU A 207 -11.16 5.19 -20.00
CA GLU A 207 -12.42 4.60 -20.43
C GLU A 207 -13.53 5.64 -20.46
N LYS A 208 -14.34 5.66 -21.52
CA LYS A 208 -15.47 6.59 -21.61
C LYS A 208 -16.56 6.17 -20.63
N VAL A 209 -16.97 7.10 -19.76
CA VAL A 209 -18.10 6.88 -18.85
C VAL A 209 -19.29 7.68 -19.36
N TYR A 210 -20.33 6.96 -19.79
CA TYR A 210 -21.56 7.58 -20.27
C TYR A 210 -22.39 8.08 -19.09
N LYS A 211 -23.15 9.17 -19.29
CA LYS A 211 -24.11 9.68 -18.28
C LYS A 211 -25.10 8.62 -17.78
N THR A 212 -25.46 7.67 -18.65
CA THR A 212 -26.36 6.57 -18.33
C THR A 212 -25.70 5.51 -17.43
N ASP A 213 -24.37 5.49 -17.34
CA ASP A 213 -23.61 4.60 -16.47
C ASP A 213 -23.43 5.18 -15.06
N ILE A 214 -24.55 5.19 -14.34
CA ILE A 214 -24.60 5.62 -12.94
C ILE A 214 -23.70 4.74 -12.05
N LYS A 215 -23.44 3.48 -12.43
CA LYS A 215 -22.63 2.55 -11.62
C LYS A 215 -21.17 3.01 -11.56
N SER A 216 -20.60 3.41 -12.69
CA SER A 216 -19.22 3.91 -12.74
C SER A 216 -19.04 5.16 -11.89
N ILE A 217 -19.98 6.09 -11.96
CA ILE A 217 -19.97 7.30 -11.11
C ILE A 217 -20.15 6.97 -9.64
N ASN A 218 -21.02 6.01 -9.30
CA ASN A 218 -21.17 5.55 -7.92
C ASN A 218 -19.88 4.93 -7.37
N PHE A 219 -19.11 4.18 -8.18
CA PHE A 219 -17.81 3.68 -7.75
C PHE A 219 -16.80 4.80 -7.49
N LEU A 220 -16.80 5.86 -8.31
CA LEU A 220 -15.97 7.04 -8.08
C LEU A 220 -16.35 7.74 -6.76
N LYS A 221 -17.65 7.95 -6.52
CA LYS A 221 -18.13 8.53 -5.25
C LYS A 221 -17.75 7.67 -4.05
N ILE A 222 -17.97 6.36 -4.12
CA ILE A 222 -17.61 5.43 -3.05
C ILE A 222 -16.10 5.43 -2.80
N PHE A 223 -15.28 5.51 -3.85
CA PHE A 223 -13.84 5.63 -3.71
C PHE A 223 -13.46 6.91 -2.94
N GLY A 224 -14.01 8.06 -3.31
CA GLY A 224 -13.83 9.31 -2.57
C GLY A 224 -14.27 9.22 -1.11
N ALA A 225 -15.46 8.69 -0.84
CA ALA A 225 -15.96 8.49 0.53
C ALA A 225 -15.06 7.57 1.36
N ASN A 226 -14.55 6.49 0.77
CA ASN A 226 -13.60 5.60 1.44
C ASN A 226 -12.28 6.31 1.77
N CYS A 227 -11.75 7.12 0.86
CA CYS A 227 -10.54 7.92 1.10
C CYS A 227 -10.75 8.95 2.22
N PHE A 228 -11.99 9.43 2.41
CA PHE A 228 -12.34 10.33 3.52
C PHE A 228 -12.47 9.61 4.87
N GLY A 229 -12.58 8.27 4.90
CA GLY A 229 -12.70 7.47 6.12
C GLY A 229 -14.05 6.78 6.31
N LEU A 230 -14.98 6.87 5.35
CA LEU A 230 -16.33 6.28 5.44
C LEU A 230 -16.39 4.81 5.02
N SER A 231 -15.27 4.08 5.12
CA SER A 231 -15.19 2.67 4.71
C SER A 231 -16.15 1.73 5.46
N LYS A 232 -16.65 2.16 6.62
CA LYS A 232 -17.62 1.43 7.47
C LYS A 232 -19.08 1.80 7.21
N SER A 233 -19.35 2.79 6.36
CA SER A 233 -20.71 3.16 5.97
C SER A 233 -21.25 2.22 4.88
N SER A 234 -22.57 2.18 4.72
CA SER A 234 -23.20 1.37 3.69
C SER A 234 -22.84 1.86 2.28
N TYR A 235 -23.22 1.09 1.26
CA TYR A 235 -22.98 1.48 -0.13
C TYR A 235 -23.70 2.81 -0.46
N ASN A 236 -24.97 2.94 -0.08
CA ASN A 236 -25.78 4.12 -0.39
C ASN A 236 -25.37 5.35 0.45
N GLN A 237 -25.11 5.16 1.76
CA GLN A 237 -24.65 6.25 2.64
C GLN A 237 -23.37 6.92 2.13
N ARG A 238 -22.44 6.15 1.55
CA ARG A 238 -21.21 6.71 0.97
C ARG A 238 -21.48 7.61 -0.24
N ILE A 239 -22.45 7.24 -1.07
CA ILE A 239 -22.86 8.03 -2.24
C ILE A 239 -23.53 9.32 -1.77
N GLU A 240 -24.51 9.20 -0.87
CA GLU A 240 -25.25 10.34 -0.31
C GLU A 240 -24.33 11.34 0.40
N TRP A 241 -23.32 10.84 1.11
CA TRP A 241 -22.33 11.70 1.76
C TRP A 241 -21.54 12.52 0.74
N VAL A 242 -21.12 11.93 -0.38
CA VAL A 242 -20.42 12.67 -1.44
C VAL A 242 -21.34 13.72 -2.06
N ASP A 243 -22.60 13.35 -2.34
CA ASP A 243 -23.58 14.26 -2.92
C ASP A 243 -23.88 15.45 -1.99
N SER A 244 -23.97 15.20 -0.69
CA SER A 244 -24.17 16.24 0.34
C SER A 244 -22.97 17.19 0.48
N ASN A 245 -21.77 16.72 0.12
CA ASN A 245 -20.52 17.50 0.20
C ASN A 245 -20.02 18.01 -1.15
N LEU A 246 -20.84 17.91 -2.20
CA LEU A 246 -20.43 18.22 -3.57
C LEU A 246 -19.92 19.65 -3.72
N ASN A 247 -20.51 20.61 -3.01
CA ASN A 247 -20.06 22.00 -3.03
C ASN A 247 -18.62 22.17 -2.50
N ASN A 248 -18.25 21.46 -1.44
CA ASN A 248 -16.89 21.49 -0.90
C ASN A 248 -15.90 20.84 -1.87
N ILE A 249 -16.34 19.73 -2.50
CA ILE A 249 -15.55 19.00 -3.50
C ILE A 249 -15.28 19.87 -4.72
N ILE A 250 -16.31 20.47 -5.33
CA ILE A 250 -16.20 21.31 -6.53
C ILE A 250 -15.30 22.54 -6.27
N LYS A 251 -15.42 23.15 -5.10
CA LYS A 251 -14.58 24.29 -4.71
C LYS A 251 -13.13 23.88 -4.36
N LEU A 252 -12.84 22.58 -4.33
CA LEU A 252 -11.60 22.01 -3.80
C LEU A 252 -11.25 22.64 -2.44
N ASP A 253 -12.24 22.73 -1.53
CA ASP A 253 -12.02 23.30 -0.20
C ASP A 253 -10.93 22.51 0.52
N GLN A 254 -9.77 23.15 0.66
CA GLN A 254 -8.57 22.56 1.24
C GLN A 254 -8.80 22.16 2.71
N ASN A 255 -9.54 22.97 3.48
CA ASN A 255 -9.85 22.66 4.88
C ASN A 255 -10.77 21.44 5.01
N PHE A 256 -11.50 21.11 3.95
CA PHE A 256 -12.31 19.90 3.87
C PHE A 256 -11.48 18.70 3.40
N ILE A 257 -10.75 18.84 2.28
CA ILE A 257 -9.98 17.76 1.65
C ILE A 257 -8.95 17.15 2.63
N PHE A 258 -8.24 17.97 3.39
CA PHE A 258 -7.18 17.50 4.28
C PHE A 258 -7.66 16.94 5.62
N LYS A 259 -8.98 16.83 5.82
CA LYS A 259 -9.56 16.05 6.92
C LYS A 259 -9.73 14.57 6.59
N ALA A 260 -9.54 14.19 5.33
CA ALA A 260 -9.64 12.81 4.88
C ALA A 260 -8.54 11.92 5.48
N ASP A 261 -8.87 10.64 5.72
CA ASP A 261 -7.90 9.61 6.12
C ASP A 261 -6.80 9.39 5.06
N SER A 262 -7.11 9.64 3.78
CA SER A 262 -6.19 9.57 2.64
C SER A 262 -6.37 10.82 1.76
N PRO A 263 -5.77 11.96 2.14
CA PRO A 263 -6.03 13.26 1.53
C PRO A 263 -5.62 13.38 0.06
N LEU A 264 -4.51 12.77 -0.37
CA LEU A 264 -4.03 12.87 -1.75
C LEU A 264 -4.88 12.01 -2.70
N LEU A 265 -5.30 10.83 -2.23
CA LEU A 265 -6.25 10.00 -2.98
C LEU A 265 -7.64 10.64 -3.03
N PHE A 266 -8.08 11.26 -1.93
CA PHE A 266 -9.33 12.01 -1.92
C PHE A 266 -9.29 13.20 -2.88
N LEU A 267 -8.21 13.99 -2.89
CA LEU A 267 -7.99 15.06 -3.87
C LEU A 267 -8.06 14.53 -5.31
N SER A 268 -7.42 13.39 -5.58
CA SER A 268 -7.45 12.74 -6.90
C SER A 268 -8.90 12.39 -7.31
N SER A 269 -9.69 11.85 -6.38
CA SER A 269 -11.10 11.55 -6.59
C SER A 269 -11.95 12.81 -6.80
N CYS A 270 -11.67 13.89 -6.08
CA CYS A 270 -12.36 15.17 -6.23
C CYS A 270 -12.13 15.76 -7.63
N LEU A 271 -10.87 15.78 -8.08
CA LEU A 271 -10.51 16.28 -9.41
C LEU A 271 -11.17 15.47 -10.53
N GLU A 272 -11.17 14.15 -10.41
CA GLU A 272 -11.83 13.25 -11.36
C GLU A 272 -13.35 13.49 -11.41
N LEU A 273 -13.98 13.73 -10.25
CA LEU A 273 -15.42 14.01 -10.17
C LEU A 273 -15.76 15.39 -10.75
N ILE A 274 -14.91 16.41 -10.54
CA ILE A 274 -15.05 17.73 -11.17
C ILE A 274 -14.98 17.61 -12.69
N ASP A 275 -14.02 16.85 -13.22
CA ASP A 275 -13.88 16.63 -14.66
C ASP A 275 -15.14 15.96 -15.25
N TYR A 276 -15.74 15.00 -14.53
CA TYR A 276 -17.02 14.41 -14.92
C TYR A 276 -18.15 15.43 -14.92
N ILE A 277 -18.29 16.26 -13.88
CA ILE A 277 -19.39 17.24 -13.77
C ILE A 277 -19.30 18.30 -14.86
N ASN A 278 -18.10 18.75 -15.18
CA ASN A 278 -17.88 19.78 -16.19
C ASN A 278 -18.11 19.26 -17.61
N ASN A 279 -17.73 18.01 -17.91
CA ASN A 279 -17.81 17.45 -19.26
C ASN A 279 -18.43 16.04 -19.32
N PRO A 280 -19.66 15.82 -18.81
CA PRO A 280 -20.18 14.48 -18.59
C PRO A 280 -20.48 13.68 -19.87
N ASN A 281 -20.60 14.33 -21.04
CA ASN A 281 -20.83 13.65 -22.33
C ASN A 281 -19.53 13.07 -22.95
N GLU A 282 -18.39 13.65 -22.59
CA GLU A 282 -17.07 13.33 -23.15
C GLU A 282 -16.08 12.81 -22.10
N PHE A 283 -16.54 12.68 -20.86
CA PHE A 283 -15.72 12.25 -19.74
C PHE A 283 -15.09 10.87 -19.98
N LYS A 284 -13.76 10.84 -19.88
CA LYS A 284 -12.95 9.63 -19.93
C LYS A 284 -12.24 9.47 -18.61
N SER A 285 -12.66 8.49 -17.82
CA SER A 285 -12.06 8.24 -16.52
C SER A 285 -10.70 7.57 -16.67
N ARG A 286 -9.73 8.03 -15.89
CA ARG A 286 -8.37 7.48 -15.82
C ARG A 286 -7.94 7.14 -14.40
N LEU A 287 -8.72 7.55 -13.40
CA LEU A 287 -8.40 7.33 -12.00
C LEU A 287 -8.50 5.85 -11.63
N PRO A 288 -7.42 5.23 -11.11
CA PRO A 288 -7.51 3.89 -10.54
C PRO A 288 -8.37 3.91 -9.27
N ILE A 289 -9.45 3.12 -9.26
CA ILE A 289 -10.31 2.94 -8.08
C ILE A 289 -9.79 1.74 -7.27
N TYR A 290 -9.16 2.04 -6.13
CA TYR A 290 -8.66 1.00 -5.22
C TYR A 290 -9.79 0.39 -4.40
N LYS A 291 -9.91 -0.94 -4.44
CA LYS A 291 -10.87 -1.73 -3.65
C LYS A 291 -10.12 -2.67 -2.73
N ASN A 292 -10.33 -2.52 -1.42
CA ASN A 292 -9.75 -3.37 -0.40
C ASN A 292 -10.82 -4.27 0.22
N ALA A 293 -10.43 -5.49 0.57
CA ALA A 293 -11.27 -6.46 1.24
C ALA A 293 -11.04 -6.43 2.76
N THR A 294 -12.12 -6.53 3.53
CA THR A 294 -12.05 -6.64 5.00
C THR A 294 -11.46 -7.99 5.39
N CYS A 295 -10.26 -7.99 5.96
CA CYS A 295 -9.55 -9.18 6.43
C CYS A 295 -9.46 -10.29 5.37
N SER A 296 -8.82 -10.00 4.23
CA SER A 296 -8.75 -10.91 3.07
C SER A 296 -8.13 -12.28 3.36
N GLY A 297 -7.39 -12.45 4.45
CA GLY A 297 -6.89 -13.75 4.89
C GLY A 297 -7.98 -14.67 5.47
N LEU A 298 -8.92 -14.12 6.24
CA LEU A 298 -10.01 -14.90 6.84
C LEU A 298 -11.13 -15.23 5.83
N GLN A 299 -11.28 -14.43 4.78
CA GLN A 299 -12.27 -14.67 3.72
C GLN A 299 -12.18 -16.07 3.09
N PRO A 300 -11.06 -16.47 2.44
CA PRO A 300 -10.94 -17.81 1.87
C PRO A 300 -10.96 -18.91 2.94
N LEU A 301 -10.41 -18.65 4.14
CA LEU A 301 -10.46 -19.61 5.25
C LEU A 301 -11.90 -19.92 5.67
N SER A 302 -12.77 -18.89 5.77
CA SER A 302 -14.17 -19.09 6.10
C SER A 302 -14.89 -19.98 5.08
N SER A 303 -14.58 -19.81 3.79
CA SER A 303 -15.11 -20.66 2.72
C SER A 303 -14.57 -22.09 2.76
N MET A 304 -13.26 -22.26 3.00
CA MET A 304 -12.63 -23.58 3.08
C MET A 304 -13.13 -24.41 4.26
N LEU A 305 -13.40 -23.75 5.40
CA LEU A 305 -13.94 -24.37 6.60
C LEU A 305 -15.47 -24.51 6.57
N ASN A 306 -16.13 -23.96 5.55
CA ASN A 306 -17.58 -23.83 5.47
C ASN A 306 -18.20 -23.18 6.74
N ASP A 307 -17.49 -22.20 7.31
CA ASP A 307 -17.92 -21.47 8.50
C ASP A 307 -18.77 -20.27 8.08
N SER A 308 -20.10 -20.47 8.08
CA SER A 308 -21.07 -19.45 7.69
C SER A 308 -21.08 -18.23 8.63
N ASN A 309 -20.77 -18.43 9.91
CA ASN A 309 -20.72 -17.35 10.88
C ASN A 309 -19.52 -16.44 10.62
N LEU A 310 -18.33 -17.02 10.44
CA LEU A 310 -17.14 -16.26 10.07
C LEU A 310 -17.33 -15.59 8.69
N ALA A 311 -17.86 -16.33 7.71
CA ALA A 311 -18.12 -15.82 6.35
C ALA A 311 -19.02 -14.57 6.35
N LYS A 312 -20.01 -14.51 7.25
CA LYS A 312 -20.83 -13.31 7.45
C LYS A 312 -19.98 -12.13 7.94
N HIS A 313 -19.17 -12.33 8.99
CA HIS A 313 -18.38 -11.27 9.61
C HIS A 313 -17.24 -10.74 8.72
N VAL A 314 -16.78 -11.53 7.75
CA VAL A 314 -15.79 -11.12 6.74
C VAL A 314 -16.41 -10.73 5.39
N ASN A 315 -17.74 -10.57 5.33
CA ASN A 315 -18.51 -10.07 4.19
C ASN A 315 -18.49 -10.96 2.93
N ILE A 316 -18.45 -12.29 3.09
CA ILE A 316 -18.64 -13.26 2.01
C ILE A 316 -20.13 -13.52 1.75
N ILE A 317 -20.95 -13.54 2.81
CA ILE A 317 -22.40 -13.68 2.68
C ILE A 317 -22.97 -12.38 2.13
N LYS A 318 -23.84 -12.49 1.12
CA LYS A 318 -24.47 -11.36 0.44
C LYS A 318 -25.25 -10.48 1.43
N SER A 319 -24.95 -9.19 1.43
CA SER A 319 -25.67 -8.14 2.17
C SER A 319 -26.41 -7.19 1.21
N ASN A 320 -27.36 -6.42 1.74
CA ASN A 320 -27.97 -5.32 0.99
C ASN A 320 -27.04 -4.08 0.93
N ARG A 321 -27.26 -3.16 -0.01
CA ARG A 321 -26.54 -1.89 -0.17
C ARG A 321 -26.80 -0.87 0.92
N ASP A 322 -27.91 -1.00 1.65
CA ASP A 322 -28.25 -0.16 2.80
C ASP A 322 -27.66 -0.68 4.10
N GLU A 323 -27.25 -1.95 4.14
CA GLU A 323 -26.64 -2.56 5.31
C GLU A 323 -25.19 -2.09 5.48
N LEU A 324 -24.80 -1.92 6.73
CA LEU A 324 -23.41 -1.63 7.08
C LEU A 324 -22.55 -2.88 6.80
N PRO A 325 -21.32 -2.70 6.27
CA PRO A 325 -20.38 -3.81 6.15
C PRO A 325 -20.06 -4.37 7.55
N ASN A 326 -20.00 -5.69 7.66
CA ASN A 326 -19.59 -6.36 8.89
C ASN A 326 -18.09 -6.11 9.16
N ASP A 327 -17.75 -6.04 10.43
CA ASP A 327 -16.38 -5.82 10.90
C ASP A 327 -15.98 -6.96 11.85
N VAL A 328 -15.27 -7.96 11.33
CA VAL A 328 -14.78 -9.10 12.13
C VAL A 328 -13.97 -8.64 13.34
N TYR A 329 -13.28 -7.50 13.27
CA TYR A 329 -12.51 -7.00 14.40
C TYR A 329 -13.42 -6.51 15.52
N ALA A 330 -14.58 -5.91 15.21
CA ALA A 330 -15.54 -5.48 16.22
C ALA A 330 -16.06 -6.68 17.03
N MET A 331 -16.47 -7.74 16.34
CA MET A 331 -16.88 -9.00 16.99
C MET A 331 -15.79 -9.56 17.91
N MET A 332 -14.54 -9.56 17.45
CA MET A 332 -13.41 -10.08 18.24
C MET A 332 -13.09 -9.22 19.47
N VAL A 333 -13.26 -7.90 19.41
CA VAL A 333 -13.06 -7.01 20.57
C VAL A 333 -13.98 -7.42 21.72
N ASP A 334 -15.26 -7.66 21.44
CA ASP A 334 -16.25 -8.01 22.46
C ASP A 334 -15.90 -9.35 23.11
N THR A 335 -15.54 -10.35 22.29
CA THR A 335 -15.09 -11.66 22.78
C THR A 335 -13.84 -11.55 23.65
N ILE A 336 -12.82 -10.80 23.19
CA ILE A 336 -11.56 -10.63 23.94
C ILE A 336 -11.78 -9.92 25.27
N ASN A 337 -12.59 -8.86 25.29
CA ASN A 337 -12.92 -8.15 26.52
C ASN A 337 -13.66 -9.04 27.52
N HIS A 338 -14.59 -9.88 27.04
CA HIS A 338 -15.28 -10.85 27.89
C HIS A 338 -14.31 -11.85 28.52
N GLU A 339 -13.43 -12.47 27.72
CA GLU A 339 -12.42 -13.43 28.21
C GLU A 339 -11.45 -12.80 29.21
N ILE A 340 -11.04 -11.54 28.99
CA ILE A 340 -10.16 -10.82 29.92
C ILE A 340 -10.86 -10.61 31.27
N ASN A 341 -12.13 -10.23 31.27
CA ASN A 341 -12.89 -10.05 32.51
C ASN A 341 -13.05 -11.36 33.28
N GLU A 342 -13.31 -12.47 32.57
CA GLU A 342 -13.36 -13.81 33.17
C GLU A 342 -12.02 -14.22 33.79
N ILE A 343 -10.90 -13.92 33.14
CA ILE A 343 -9.56 -14.17 33.68
C ILE A 343 -9.31 -13.33 34.93
N ILE A 344 -9.65 -12.04 34.91
CA ILE A 344 -9.48 -11.14 36.05
C ILE A 344 -10.30 -11.62 37.25
N ASN A 345 -11.55 -12.05 37.03
CA ASN A 345 -12.41 -12.57 38.09
C ASN A 345 -11.82 -13.82 38.77
N LYS A 346 -11.18 -14.70 37.98
CA LYS A 346 -10.52 -15.92 38.49
C LYS A 346 -9.14 -15.65 39.09
N LYS A 347 -8.46 -14.59 38.62
CA LYS A 347 -7.08 -14.23 38.96
C LYS A 347 -6.95 -12.71 39.19
N PRO A 348 -7.33 -12.23 40.38
CA PRO A 348 -7.32 -10.81 40.69
C PRO A 348 -5.95 -10.13 40.55
N GLU A 349 -4.84 -10.89 40.58
CA GLU A 349 -3.49 -10.37 40.32
C GLU A 349 -3.34 -9.73 38.92
N TYR A 350 -4.22 -10.06 37.98
CA TYR A 350 -4.25 -9.49 36.63
C TYR A 350 -5.24 -8.32 36.48
N ALA A 351 -5.84 -7.80 37.55
CA ALA A 351 -6.85 -6.74 37.48
C ALA A 351 -6.40 -5.50 36.69
N ASN A 352 -5.11 -5.18 36.70
CA ASN A 352 -4.54 -4.07 35.92
C ASN A 352 -4.73 -4.20 34.40
N ILE A 353 -4.89 -5.43 33.88
CA ILE A 353 -5.19 -5.67 32.46
C ILE A 353 -6.56 -5.09 32.09
N GLY A 354 -7.52 -5.10 33.02
CA GLY A 354 -8.87 -4.55 32.81
C GLY A 354 -8.87 -3.03 32.59
N ASN A 355 -7.79 -2.34 32.94
CA ASN A 355 -7.63 -0.91 32.66
C ASN A 355 -7.25 -0.63 31.19
N LEU A 356 -6.88 -1.65 30.42
CA LEU A 356 -6.56 -1.51 29.00
C LEU A 356 -7.84 -1.31 28.20
N LYS A 357 -7.93 -0.19 27.48
CA LYS A 357 -9.02 0.07 26.53
C LYS A 357 -8.80 -0.71 25.24
N ILE A 358 -9.11 -2.00 25.27
CA ILE A 358 -9.00 -2.87 24.10
C ILE A 358 -10.12 -2.53 23.12
N ASN A 359 -9.74 -1.97 21.98
CA ASN A 359 -10.61 -1.58 20.89
C ASN A 359 -10.09 -2.15 19.56
N ILE A 360 -10.81 -1.90 18.47
CA ILE A 360 -10.43 -2.41 17.14
C ILE A 360 -9.02 -1.97 16.77
N LYS A 361 -8.65 -0.70 17.01
CA LYS A 361 -7.31 -0.20 16.70
C LYS A 361 -6.23 -0.95 17.49
N PHE A 362 -6.54 -1.37 18.72
CA PHE A 362 -5.64 -2.12 19.58
C PHE A 362 -5.30 -3.50 19.01
N ILE A 363 -6.30 -4.27 18.57
CA ILE A 363 -6.13 -5.68 18.18
C ILE A 363 -6.03 -5.93 16.67
N LYS A 364 -6.31 -4.93 15.83
CA LYS A 364 -6.51 -5.12 14.39
C LYS A 364 -5.31 -5.77 13.72
N ARG A 365 -4.09 -5.34 14.07
CA ARG A 365 -2.85 -5.89 13.48
C ARG A 365 -2.68 -7.35 13.87
N ASP A 366 -2.89 -7.67 15.14
CA ASP A 366 -2.74 -9.03 15.67
C ASP A 366 -3.68 -9.99 14.97
N ILE A 367 -4.98 -9.67 14.95
CA ILE A 367 -6.01 -10.50 14.31
C ILE A 367 -5.77 -10.63 12.79
N MET A 368 -5.39 -9.53 12.13
CA MET A 368 -5.13 -9.54 10.69
C MET A 368 -3.94 -10.42 10.30
N THR A 369 -2.98 -10.63 11.20
CA THR A 369 -1.77 -11.40 10.90
C THR A 369 -1.88 -12.90 11.20
N ILE A 370 -2.89 -13.33 11.96
CA ILE A 370 -3.15 -14.75 12.27
C ILE A 370 -3.28 -15.61 10.99
N PRO A 371 -4.11 -15.25 9.97
CA PRO A 371 -4.24 -16.04 8.75
C PRO A 371 -2.95 -16.16 7.95
N TYR A 372 -1.97 -15.29 8.21
CA TYR A 372 -0.68 -15.26 7.52
C TYR A 372 0.43 -15.93 8.33
N GLY A 373 0.07 -16.71 9.36
CA GLY A 373 1.02 -17.52 10.13
C GLY A 373 1.67 -16.80 11.30
N ALA A 374 1.07 -15.71 11.81
CA ALA A 374 1.56 -15.09 13.04
C ALA A 374 1.48 -16.07 14.22
N THR A 375 2.61 -16.25 14.91
CA THR A 375 2.70 -17.07 16.12
C THR A 375 2.34 -16.26 17.36
N ILE A 376 2.10 -16.92 18.50
CA ILE A 376 1.87 -16.27 19.80
C ILE A 376 3.00 -15.27 20.13
N ARG A 377 4.26 -15.66 19.88
CA ARG A 377 5.41 -14.77 20.07
C ARG A 377 5.38 -13.58 19.11
N GLY A 378 4.95 -13.80 17.87
CA GLY A 378 4.75 -12.74 16.88
C GLY A 378 3.70 -11.72 17.33
N ILE A 379 2.54 -12.20 17.79
CA ILE A 379 1.45 -11.37 18.33
C ILE A 379 1.94 -10.61 19.57
N PHE A 380 2.62 -11.28 20.51
CA PHE A 380 3.20 -10.61 21.68
C PHE A 380 4.14 -9.46 21.28
N ASN A 381 4.99 -9.66 20.28
CA ASN A 381 5.89 -8.62 19.79
C ASN A 381 5.13 -7.47 19.10
N GLN A 382 4.03 -7.75 18.40
CA GLN A 382 3.17 -6.72 17.80
C GLN A 382 2.51 -5.87 18.88
N LEU A 383 1.81 -6.50 19.83
CA LEU A 383 1.21 -5.83 20.98
C LEU A 383 2.24 -4.99 21.74
N LYS A 384 3.42 -5.57 22.00
CA LYS A 384 4.53 -4.87 22.65
C LYS A 384 4.94 -3.62 21.85
N SER A 385 5.21 -3.77 20.56
CA SER A 385 5.63 -2.66 19.70
C SER A 385 4.59 -1.55 19.60
N ASP A 386 3.31 -1.92 19.56
CA ASP A 386 2.23 -1.00 19.24
C ASP A 386 1.72 -0.26 20.50
N HIS A 387 1.75 -0.92 21.67
CA HIS A 387 1.06 -0.42 22.87
C HIS A 387 1.88 -0.40 24.17
N PHE A 388 3.00 -1.13 24.26
CA PHE A 388 3.69 -1.32 25.54
C PHE A 388 5.19 -0.97 25.51
N TYR A 389 5.59 -0.08 26.41
CA TYR A 389 6.99 0.21 26.67
C TYR A 389 7.50 -0.62 27.85
N PHE A 390 8.29 -1.64 27.56
CA PHE A 390 8.99 -2.39 28.61
C PHE A 390 10.33 -1.72 28.89
N TYR A 391 10.43 -1.02 30.02
CA TYR A 391 11.72 -0.63 30.55
C TYR A 391 12.48 -1.90 30.96
N LYS A 392 13.72 -2.06 30.49
CA LYS A 392 14.65 -2.98 31.17
C LYS A 392 14.95 -2.34 32.52
N ILE A 393 14.39 -2.93 33.57
CA ILE A 393 14.78 -2.64 34.95
C ILE A 393 16.18 -3.21 35.18
#